data_AF-A0A1M7JK17-F1
#
_entry.id   AF-A0A1M7JK17-F1
#
_cell.length_a   1.000
_cell.length_b   1.000
_cell.length_c   1.000
_cell.angle_alpha   90.00
_cell.angle_beta   90.00
_cell.angle_gamma   90.00
#
_symmetry.space_group_name_H-M   'P 1'
#
loop_
_entity.id
_entity.type
_entity.pdbx_description
1 polymer ?
#
loop_
_entity_poly.entity_id
_entity_poly.type
_entity_poly.pdbx_seq_one_letter_code
_entity_poly.pdbx_strand_id
1 'polypeptide(L)' 'MAFVPPVPLIRKKRIVRALMKANAYSEGSARRLDEIGLFNPYGFPLLTARMIKRKVISVTDDGRYYLNKG' A
#
# COMPACT_ATOMS: atom_id res chain seq x y z
N MET A 1 0.68 26.51 14.56
CA MET A 1 -0.29 25.56 13.99
C MET A 1 0.42 24.28 13.62
N ALA A 2 0.13 23.16 14.29
CA ALA A 2 0.69 21.86 13.91
C ALA A 2 -0.01 21.38 12.64
N PHE A 3 0.73 21.22 11.54
CA PHE A 3 0.22 20.63 10.31
C PHE A 3 -0.05 19.14 10.55
N VAL A 4 -1.32 18.78 10.77
CA VAL A 4 -1.74 17.38 10.80
C VAL A 4 -2.03 16.97 9.35
N PRO A 5 -1.19 16.13 8.73
CA PRO A 5 -1.44 15.72 7.37
C PRO A 5 -2.78 14.98 7.30
N PRO A 6 -3.58 15.20 6.25
CA PRO A 6 -4.87 14.54 6.11
C PRO A 6 -4.69 13.01 6.14
N VAL A 7 -5.58 12.33 6.86
CA VAL A 7 -5.57 10.88 7.13
C VAL A 7 -5.21 10.01 5.90
N PRO A 8 -5.68 10.30 4.67
CA PRO A 8 -5.30 9.53 3.48
C PRO A 8 -3.80 9.58 3.13
N LEU A 9 -3.12 10.70 3.37
CA LEU A 9 -1.67 10.83 3.12
C LEU A 9 -0.86 9.98 4.09
N ILE A 10 -1.24 9.97 5.38
CA ILE A 10 -0.60 9.12 6.39
C ILE A 10 -0.76 7.66 6.01
N ARG A 11 -1.97 7.23 5.62
CA ARG A 11 -2.22 5.85 5.20
C ARG A 11 -1.43 5.45 3.96
N LYS A 12 -1.41 6.30 2.93
CA LYS A 12 -0.59 6.04 1.72
C LYS A 12 0.86 5.78 2.11
N LYS A 13 1.44 6.65 2.94
CA LYS A 13 2.82 6.48 3.43
C LYS A 13 3.01 5.19 4.21
N ARG A 14 2.05 4.79 5.05
CA ARG A 14 2.11 3.52 5.80
C ARG A 14 2.06 2.30 4.88
N ILE A 15 1.16 2.26 3.90
CA ILE A 15 1.08 1.16 2.91
C ILE A 15 2.40 1.03 2.17
N VAL A 16 2.92 2.14 1.63
CA VAL A 16 4.19 2.14 0.90
C VAL A 16 5.34 1.65 1.79
N ARG A 17 5.47 2.20 3.01
CA ARG A 17 6.52 1.78 3.95
C ARG A 17 6.42 0.31 4.35
N ALA A 18 5.21 -0.21 4.54
CA ALA A 18 4.98 -1.61 4.88
C ALA A 18 5.41 -2.53 3.75
N LEU A 19 5.04 -2.20 2.50
CA LEU A 19 5.47 -2.96 1.31
C LEU A 19 6.99 -2.86 1.09
N MET A 20 7.59 -1.68 1.31
CA MET A 20 9.05 -1.50 1.25
C MET A 20 9.76 -2.39 2.29
N LYS A 21 9.26 -2.40 3.54
CA LYS A 21 9.83 -3.22 4.62
C LYS A 21 9.70 -4.72 4.32
N ALA A 22 8.64 -5.11 3.61
CA ALA A 22 8.42 -6.48 3.17
C ALA A 22 9.18 -6.86 1.88
N ASN A 23 9.95 -5.93 1.29
CA ASN A 23 10.62 -6.09 -0.01
C ASN A 23 9.67 -6.50 -1.15
N ALA A 24 8.40 -6.08 -1.08
CA ALA A 24 7.40 -6.37 -2.10
C ALA A 24 7.55 -5.41 -3.28
N TYR A 25 8.46 -5.70 -4.21
CA TYR A 25 8.76 -4.89 -5.40
C TYR A 25 8.42 -5.59 -6.73
N SER A 26 7.93 -6.81 -6.67
CA SER A 26 7.55 -7.63 -7.81
C SER A 26 6.40 -8.55 -7.44
N GLU A 27 5.76 -9.15 -8.43
CA GLU A 27 4.70 -10.13 -8.24
C GLU A 27 5.15 -11.32 -7.37
N GLY A 28 6.35 -11.87 -7.60
CA GLY A 28 6.90 -12.97 -6.78
C GLY A 28 7.21 -12.58 -5.33
N SER A 29 7.34 -11.29 -5.03
CA SER A 29 7.56 -10.77 -3.67
C SER A 29 6.31 -10.09 -3.10
N ALA A 30 5.18 -10.14 -3.81
CA ALA A 30 3.95 -9.49 -3.40
C ALA A 30 3.44 -10.08 -2.08
N ARG A 31 2.88 -9.20 -1.24
CA ARG A 31 2.36 -9.57 0.07
C ARG A 31 0.96 -9.03 0.28
N ARG A 32 0.16 -9.71 1.09
CA ARG A 32 -1.16 -9.21 1.48
C ARG A 32 -0.98 -8.08 2.51
N LEU A 33 -1.91 -7.12 2.52
CA LEU A 33 -1.79 -5.95 3.39
C LEU A 33 -1.93 -6.29 4.88
N ASP A 34 -2.67 -7.36 5.19
CA ASP A 34 -2.80 -7.93 6.53
C ASP A 34 -1.51 -8.63 7.00
N GLU A 35 -0.77 -9.27 6.10
CA GLU A 35 0.51 -9.95 6.40
C GLU A 35 1.65 -8.98 6.73
N ILE A 36 1.61 -7.75 6.21
CA ILE A 36 2.69 -6.76 6.38
C ILE A 36 2.49 -5.84 7.60
N GLY A 37 1.62 -6.23 8.54
CA GLY A 37 1.40 -5.51 9.80
C GLY A 37 0.66 -4.18 9.65
N LEU A 38 -0.15 -4.03 8.60
CA LEU A 38 -0.94 -2.82 8.38
C LEU A 38 -2.21 -2.86 9.25
N PHE A 39 -2.36 -1.92 10.18
CA PHE A 39 -3.56 -1.81 11.00
C PHE A 39 -4.78 -1.41 10.15
N ASN A 40 -5.85 -2.21 10.22
CA ASN A 40 -7.05 -2.10 9.40
C ASN A 40 -6.71 -2.05 7.88
N PRO A 41 -6.18 -3.14 7.30
CA PRO A 41 -5.56 -3.13 5.99
C PRO A 41 -6.54 -2.73 4.87
N TYR A 42 -7.81 -3.09 5.01
CA TYR A 42 -8.85 -2.87 4.01
C TYR A 42 -9.80 -1.71 4.33
N GLY A 43 -9.58 -0.94 5.40
CA GLY A 43 -10.51 0.12 5.81
C GLY A 43 -10.67 1.29 4.83
N PHE A 44 -9.86 1.37 3.77
CA PHE A 44 -9.89 2.46 2.79
C PHE A 44 -9.69 1.90 1.37
N PRO A 45 -10.65 1.11 0.85
CA PRO A 45 -10.52 0.44 -0.45
C PRO A 45 -10.37 1.43 -1.61
N LEU A 46 -10.98 2.62 -1.49
CA LEU A 46 -10.83 3.71 -2.48
C LEU A 46 -9.40 4.25 -2.55
N LEU A 47 -8.65 4.24 -1.44
CA LEU A 47 -7.27 4.72 -1.43
C LEU A 47 -6.35 3.72 -2.14
N THR A 48 -6.47 2.43 -1.84
CA THR A 48 -5.72 1.37 -2.53
C THR A 48 -6.05 1.34 -4.02
N ALA A 49 -7.33 1.42 -4.40
CA ALA A 49 -7.74 1.53 -5.80
C ALA A 49 -7.13 2.76 -6.50
N ARG A 50 -7.11 3.92 -5.83
CA ARG A 50 -6.46 5.13 -6.36
C ARG A 50 -4.94 4.97 -6.49
N MET A 51 -4.30 4.25 -5.57
CA MET A 51 -2.87 3.95 -5.64
C MET A 51 -2.54 3.01 -6.82
N ILE A 52 -3.38 2.00 -7.06
CA ILE A 52 -3.28 1.12 -8.24
C ILE A 52 -3.46 1.93 -9.53
N LYS A 53 -4.51 2.75 -9.62
CA LYS A 53 -4.78 3.61 -10.79
C LYS A 53 -3.61 4.56 -11.08
N ARG A 54 -2.93 5.06 -10.05
CA ARG A 54 -1.76 5.93 -10.16
C ARG A 54 -0.43 5.16 -10.33
N LYS A 55 -0.49 3.84 -10.53
CA LYS A 55 0.68 2.96 -10.63
C LYS A 55 1.66 3.07 -9.47
N VAL A 56 1.21 3.42 -8.26
CA VAL A 56 2.06 3.47 -7.05
C VAL A 56 2.31 2.07 -6.50
N ILE A 57 1.28 1.23 -6.57
CA ILE A 57 1.32 -0.18 -6.23
C ILE A 57 0.61 -0.95 -7.33
N SER A 58 0.91 -2.22 -7.46
CA SER A 58 0.17 -3.17 -8.28
C SER A 58 -0.45 -4.23 -7.40
N VAL A 59 -1.45 -4.91 -7.93
CA VAL A 59 -2.15 -6.02 -7.29
C VAL A 59 -2.05 -7.24 -8.19
N THR A 60 -1.76 -8.39 -7.62
CA THR A 60 -1.73 -9.69 -8.29
C THR A 60 -3.14 -10.28 -8.34
N ASP A 61 -3.37 -11.29 -9.18
CA ASP A 61 -4.68 -11.93 -9.33
C ASP A 61 -5.17 -12.58 -8.02
N ASP A 62 -4.25 -12.99 -7.15
CA ASP A 62 -4.55 -13.57 -5.83
C ASP A 62 -4.71 -12.53 -4.71
N GLY A 63 -4.71 -11.23 -5.05
CA GLY A 63 -5.00 -10.14 -4.11
C GLY A 63 -3.83 -9.72 -3.23
N ARG A 64 -2.59 -9.99 -3.65
CA ARG A 64 -1.36 -9.47 -3.01
C ARG A 64 -0.93 -8.18 -3.67
N TYR A 65 -0.18 -7.37 -2.93
CA TYR A 65 0.26 -6.05 -3.39
C TYR A 65 1.78 -5.98 -3.43
N TYR A 66 2.29 -5.23 -4.40
CA TYR A 66 3.71 -4.88 -4.52
C TYR A 66 3.87 -3.44 -5.00
N LEU A 67 5.02 -2.85 -4.71
CA LEU A 67 5.38 -1.51 -5.15
C LEU A 67 5.81 -1.55 -6.60
N ASN A 68 5.25 -0.64 -7.40
CA ASN A 68 5.85 -0.31 -8.68
C ASN A 68 6.99 0.66 -8.38
N LYS A 69 8.24 0.22 -8.59
CA LYS A 69 9.32 1.18 -8.82
C LYS A 69 9.01 1.83 -10.17
N GLY A 70 8.52 3.07 -10.12
CA GLY A 70 8.57 3.95 -11.28
C GLY A 70 10.02 4.22 -11.66
#